data_AF-A0A959QRN6-F1
#
_entry.id   AF-A0A959QRN6-F1
#
_cell.length_a   1.000
_cell.length_b   1.000
_cell.length_c   1.000
_cell.angle_alpha   90.00
_cell.angle_beta   90.00
_cell.angle_gamma   90.00
#
_symmetry.space_group_name_H-M   'P 1'
#
loop_
_entity.id
_entity.type
_entity.pdbx_description
1 polymer ?
#
loop_
_entity_poly.entity_id
_entity_poly.type
_entity_poly.pdbx_seq_one_letter_code
_entity_poly.pdbx_strand_id
1 'polypeptide(L)'
;FCMPVLILMSRPSKRNYFTVTFMAMAIIFGHWLDFYIMTMPGPLGANWQLNWYELGIFAGFAGLLMFLVYTTLSKASLVPANHPLLKEAILHESP
;
A
#
# COMPACT_ATOMS: atom_id res chain seq x y z
N PHE A 1 -4.43 -13.49 -2.04
CA PHE A 1 -2.98 -13.79 -1.94
C PHE A 1 -2.36 -14.34 -3.23
N CYS A 2 -3.03 -15.18 -4.05
CA CYS A 2 -2.39 -15.75 -5.26
C CYS A 2 -2.20 -14.77 -6.44
N MET A 3 -3.15 -13.88 -6.70
CA MET A 3 -3.10 -12.97 -7.85
C MET A 3 -1.90 -12.01 -7.87
N PRO A 4 -1.53 -11.34 -6.75
CA PRO A 4 -0.37 -10.44 -6.74
C PRO A 4 0.96 -11.17 -6.94
N VAL A 5 1.09 -12.37 -6.36
CA VAL A 5 2.32 -13.18 -6.44
C VAL A 5 2.57 -13.65 -7.87
N LEU A 6 1.54 -14.15 -8.55
CA LEU A 6 1.67 -14.63 -9.93
C LEU A 6 1.97 -13.48 -10.91
N ILE A 7 1.39 -12.30 -10.70
CA ILE A 7 1.56 -11.16 -11.60
C ILE A 7 2.91 -10.46 -11.40
N LEU A 8 3.43 -10.41 -10.16
CA LEU A 8 4.75 -9.85 -9.85
C LEU A 8 5.92 -10.83 -10.03
N MET A 9 5.65 -12.10 -10.37
CA MET A 9 6.70 -13.08 -10.66
C MET A 9 7.46 -12.73 -11.94
N SER A 10 6.76 -12.22 -12.96
CA SER A 10 7.38 -11.86 -14.24
C SER A 10 8.23 -10.58 -14.12
N ARG A 11 9.49 -10.65 -14.62
CA ARG A 11 10.44 -9.52 -14.64
C ARG A 11 9.90 -8.24 -15.32
N PRO A 12 9.19 -8.29 -16.48
CA PRO A 12 8.70 -7.06 -17.12
C PRO A 12 7.59 -6.37 -16.34
N SER A 13 6.73 -7.13 -15.65
CA SER A 13 5.65 -6.59 -14.81
C SER A 13 6.17 -5.77 -13.64
N LYS A 14 7.37 -6.09 -13.12
CA LYS A 14 8.04 -5.36 -12.03
C LYS A 14 8.66 -4.02 -12.45
N ARG A 15 8.90 -3.81 -13.74
CA ARG A 15 9.43 -2.54 -14.28
C ARG A 15 8.35 -1.59 -14.77
N ASN A 16 7.14 -2.10 -14.97
CA ASN A 16 6.02 -1.26 -15.37
C ASN A 16 5.36 -0.63 -14.14
N TYR A 17 5.62 0.67 -13.93
CA TYR A 17 5.05 1.43 -12.82
C TYR A 17 3.53 1.37 -12.77
N PHE A 18 2.84 1.27 -13.92
CA PHE A 18 1.38 1.12 -13.96
C PHE A 18 0.92 -0.20 -13.33
N THR A 19 1.53 -1.32 -13.72
CA THR A 19 1.18 -2.65 -13.20
C THR A 19 1.53 -2.77 -11.71
N VAL A 20 2.67 -2.25 -11.29
CA VAL A 20 3.09 -2.25 -9.88
C VAL A 20 2.13 -1.44 -9.02
N THR A 21 1.72 -0.24 -9.47
CA THR A 21 0.81 0.63 -8.71
C THR A 21 -0.57 -0.01 -8.56
N PHE A 22 -1.12 -0.58 -9.64
CA PHE A 22 -2.41 -1.28 -9.58
C PHE A 22 -2.37 -2.50 -8.65
N MET A 23 -1.28 -3.29 -8.70
CA MET A 23 -1.10 -4.42 -7.78
C MET A 23 -0.96 -3.97 -6.32
N ALA A 24 -0.22 -2.88 -6.05
CA ALA A 24 -0.08 -2.34 -4.70
C ALA A 24 -1.44 -1.94 -4.11
N MET A 25 -2.28 -1.26 -4.90
CA MET A 25 -3.64 -0.90 -4.49
C MET A 25 -4.49 -2.16 -4.20
N ALA A 26 -4.42 -3.17 -5.06
CA ALA A 26 -5.14 -4.44 -4.88
C ALA A 26 -4.69 -5.20 -3.62
N ILE A 27 -3.39 -5.17 -3.28
CA ILE A 27 -2.85 -5.79 -2.06
C ILE A 27 -3.38 -5.07 -0.82
N ILE A 28 -3.35 -3.73 -0.80
CA ILE A 28 -3.86 -2.93 0.32
C ILE A 28 -5.35 -3.22 0.56
N PHE A 29 -6.15 -3.24 -0.50
CA PHE A 29 -7.58 -3.56 -0.41
C PHE A 29 -7.81 -5.01 0.05
N GLY A 30 -7.02 -5.96 -0.45
CA GLY A 30 -7.07 -7.36 -0.02
C GLY A 30 -6.74 -7.55 1.46
N HIS A 31 -5.74 -6.83 1.98
CA HIS A 31 -5.41 -6.87 3.40
C HIS A 31 -6.49 -6.24 4.28
N TRP A 32 -7.13 -5.17 3.81
CA TRP A 32 -8.29 -4.63 4.51
C TRP A 32 -9.43 -5.66 4.59
N LEU A 33 -9.72 -6.35 3.49
CA LEU A 33 -10.76 -7.38 3.45
C LEU A 33 -10.41 -8.59 4.35
N ASP A 34 -9.14 -8.97 4.42
CA ASP A 34 -8.66 -10.02 5.35
C ASP A 34 -8.85 -9.59 6.81
N PHE A 35 -8.46 -8.36 7.15
CA PHE A 35 -8.70 -7.77 8.48
C PHE A 35 -10.20 -7.66 8.82
N TYR A 36 -11.02 -7.35 7.82
CA TYR A 36 -12.47 -7.26 7.95
C TYR A 36 -13.09 -8.61 8.29
N ILE A 37 -12.73 -9.67 7.55
CA ILE A 37 -13.21 -11.04 7.78
C ILE A 37 -12.71 -11.60 9.12
N MET A 38 -11.53 -11.18 9.59
CA MET A 38 -11.04 -11.57 10.93
C MET A 38 -11.77 -10.84 12.06
N THR A 39 -12.18 -9.58 11.86
CA THR A 39 -12.78 -8.74 12.91
C THR A 39 -14.30 -8.95 13.05
N MET A 40 -15.02 -9.14 11.93
CA MET A 40 -16.47 -9.33 11.93
C MET A 40 -17.05 -10.56 12.65
N PRO A 41 -16.41 -11.74 12.73
CA PRO A 41 -17.01 -12.91 13.38
C PRO A 41 -17.16 -12.75 14.90
N GLY A 42 -16.52 -11.75 15.51
CA GLY A 42 -16.65 -11.47 16.94
C GLY A 42 -17.99 -10.80 17.34
N PRO A 43 -18.34 -9.63 16.77
CA PRO A 43 -19.50 -8.86 17.25
C PRO A 43 -20.85 -9.23 16.63
N LEU A 44 -20.88 -9.84 15.44
CA LEU A 44 -22.11 -9.89 14.61
C LEU A 44 -22.62 -11.28 14.24
N GLY A 45 -21.86 -12.35 14.52
CA GLY A 45 -22.30 -13.74 14.27
C GLY A 45 -22.90 -13.93 12.86
N ALA A 46 -24.21 -14.23 12.78
CA ALA A 46 -24.92 -14.50 11.52
C ALA A 46 -25.40 -13.26 10.73
N ASN A 47 -25.34 -12.05 11.29
CA ASN A 47 -25.82 -10.81 10.66
C ASN A 47 -24.65 -9.91 10.24
N TRP A 48 -23.79 -10.41 9.36
CA TRP A 48 -22.76 -9.58 8.74
C TRP A 48 -23.41 -8.60 7.75
N GLN A 49 -23.32 -7.31 8.02
CA GLN A 49 -23.79 -6.26 7.09
C GLN A 49 -22.65 -5.28 6.86
N LEU A 50 -22.17 -5.23 5.62
CA LEU A 50 -21.25 -4.19 5.15
C LEU A 50 -21.99 -2.85 5.15
N ASN A 51 -21.90 -2.14 6.27
CA ASN A 51 -22.46 -0.80 6.38
C ASN A 51 -21.48 0.23 5.84
N TRP A 52 -22.02 1.30 5.22
CA TRP A 52 -21.24 2.41 4.69
C TRP A 52 -20.27 3.03 5.73
N TYR A 53 -20.67 3.00 7.00
CA TYR A 53 -19.87 3.48 8.12
C TYR A 53 -18.53 2.75 8.27
N GLU A 54 -18.47 1.44 8.01
CA GLU A 54 -17.24 0.67 8.18
C GLU A 54 -16.19 1.03 7.12
N LEU A 55 -16.65 1.27 5.89
CA LEU A 55 -15.80 1.73 4.79
C LEU A 55 -15.36 3.19 5.01
N GLY A 56 -16.24 4.04 5.56
CA GLY A 56 -15.94 5.42 5.91
C GLY A 56 -14.89 5.56 7.01
N ILE A 57 -14.95 4.73 8.07
CA ILE A 57 -13.96 4.73 9.15
C ILE A 57 -12.60 4.26 8.63
N PHE A 58 -12.58 3.20 7.81
CA PHE A 58 -11.34 2.73 7.18
C PHE A 58 -10.71 3.81 6.28
N ALA A 59 -11.49 4.39 5.37
CA ALA A 59 -11.01 5.45 4.49
C ALA A 59 -10.55 6.69 5.28
N GLY A 60 -11.24 7.02 6.38
CA GLY A 60 -10.86 8.12 7.28
C GLY A 60 -9.51 7.91 7.95
N PHE A 61 -9.27 6.72 8.52
CA PHE A 61 -7.97 6.38 9.12
C PHE A 61 -6.84 6.29 8.09
N ALA A 62 -7.10 5.67 6.94
CA ALA A 62 -6.13 5.58 5.84
C ALA A 62 -5.78 6.99 5.30
N GLY A 63 -6.78 7.85 5.13
CA GLY A 63 -6.60 9.24 4.71
C GLY A 63 -5.82 10.07 5.72
N LEU A 64 -6.12 9.91 7.02
CA LEU A 64 -5.37 10.59 8.10
C LEU A 64 -3.90 10.17 8.11
N LEU A 65 -3.62 8.87 7.98
CA LEU A 65 -2.26 8.35 7.92
C LEU A 65 -1.53 8.92 6.70
N MET A 66 -2.17 8.88 5.52
CA MET A 66 -1.60 9.43 4.30
C MET A 66 -1.30 10.94 4.44
N PHE A 67 -2.19 11.70 5.07
CA PHE A 67 -1.98 13.12 5.34
C PHE A 67 -0.81 13.38 6.30
N LEU A 68 -0.69 12.60 7.38
CA LEU A 68 0.42 12.71 8.33
C LEU A 68 1.76 12.35 7.68
N VAL A 69 1.81 11.30 6.87
CA VAL A 69 3.02 10.91 6.13
C VAL A 69 3.38 12.00 5.12
N TYR A 70 2.41 12.54 4.38
CA TYR A 70 2.64 13.61 3.42
C TYR A 70 3.20 14.88 4.09
N THR A 71 2.61 15.29 5.22
CA THR A 71 3.03 16.49 5.96
C THR A 71 4.38 16.33 6.67
N THR A 72 4.83 15.10 6.91
CA THR A 72 6.18 14.83 7.46
C THR A 72 7.22 14.75 6.34
N LEU A 73 6.88 14.12 5.21
CA LEU A 73 7.74 14.08 4.02
C LEU A 73 7.98 15.48 3.44
N SER A 74 6.97 16.35 3.43
CA SER A 74 7.12 17.72 2.88
C SER A 74 8.07 18.62 3.68
N LYS A 75 8.40 18.23 4.93
CA LYS A 75 9.30 18.97 5.82
C LYS A 75 10.77 18.56 5.66
N ALA A 76 11.05 17.44 4.99
CA ALA A 76 12.39 16.90 4.83
C ALA A 76 12.80 16.81 3.36
N SER A 77 14.10 16.92 3.08
CA SER A 77 14.60 16.68 1.72
C SER A 77 14.44 15.21 1.37
N LEU A 78 13.68 14.90 0.31
CA LEU A 78 13.45 13.55 -0.19
C LEU A 78 14.73 12.87 -0.68
N VAL A 79 15.75 13.66 -1.05
CA VAL A 79 17.08 13.19 -1.43
C VAL A 79 18.09 13.65 -0.38
N PRO A 80 18.82 12.73 0.28
CA PRO A 80 19.81 13.10 1.28
C PRO A 80 21.07 13.64 0.60
N ALA A 81 21.24 14.96 0.56
CA ALA A 81 22.29 15.63 -0.22
C ALA A 81 23.74 15.25 0.14
N ASN A 82 24.01 14.76 1.36
CA ASN A 82 25.36 14.45 1.85
C ASN A 82 25.60 12.95 2.12
N HIS A 83 24.85 12.05 1.48
CA HIS A 83 25.04 10.62 1.69
C HIS A 83 26.17 10.05 0.80
N PRO A 84 27.22 9.40 1.34
CA PRO A 84 28.37 8.92 0.57
C PRO A 84 28.02 7.87 -0.51
N LEU A 85 26.95 7.09 -0.30
CA LEU A 85 26.46 6.08 -1.26
C LEU A 85 25.52 6.65 -2.35
N LEU A 86 25.23 7.96 -2.35
CA LEU A 86 24.28 8.56 -3.30
C LEU A 86 24.76 8.44 -4.75
N LYS A 87 26.07 8.54 -4.97
CA LYS A 87 26.68 8.40 -6.30
C LYS A 87 26.59 6.97 -6.84
N GLU A 88 26.68 5.97 -5.96
CA GLU A 88 26.54 4.56 -6.33
C GLU A 88 25.08 4.18 -6.62
N ALA A 89 24.12 4.74 -5.88
CA ALA A 89 22.69 4.50 -6.09
C ALA A 89 22.19 5.02 -7.46
N ILE A 90 22.71 6.16 -7.93
CA ILE A 90 22.39 6.71 -9.26
C ILE A 90 23.01 5.87 -10.38
N LEU A 91 24.20 5.30 -10.16
CA LEU A 91 24.87 4.44 -11.14
C LEU A 91 24.28 3.02 -11.19
N HIS A 92 23.55 2.60 -10.15
CA HIS A 92 22.92 1.29 -10.05
C HIS A 92 21.51 1.27 -10.68
N GLU A 93 21.34 1.89 -11.84
CA GLU A 93 20.18 1.65 -12.69
C GLU A 93 20.38 0.30 -13.39
N SER A 94 19.83 -0.76 -12.79
CA SER A 94 19.85 -2.11 -13.38
C SER A 94 19.13 -2.12 -14.75
N PRO A 95 19.78 -2.50 -15.86
CA PRO A 95 19.21 -2.50 -17.21
C PRO A 95 18.01 -3.44 -17.39
#